data_AF-A0A965B5K4-F1
#
_entry.id   AF-A0A965B5K4-F1
#
_cell.length_a   1.000
_cell.length_b   1.000
_cell.length_c   1.000
_cell.angle_alpha   90.00
_cell.angle_beta   90.00
_cell.angle_gamma   90.00
#
_symmetry.space_group_name_H-M   'P 1'
#
loop_
_entity.id
_entity.type
_entity.pdbx_description
1 polymer ?
#
loop_
_entity_poly.entity_id
_entity_poly.type
_entity_poly.pdbx_seq_one_letter_code
_entity_poly.pdbx_strand_id
1 'polypeptide(L)'
;MQAFRTGRNSILSRLFLGNRVEKILFAATKADHIPQSQHSQMTSLIQAFVDDATRRANFSGAETASLAIASLRSTTETRQSHAGKEMDFVRGTDLDSREQIAFYPGQLPDNPQSILSEADQSIGAWSLSEFSTMRFAPPKDALRSGEGMAHIRLDQAAQFLLGDRL
;
A
#
# COMPACT_ATOMS: atom_id res chain seq x y z
N MET A 1 1.17 -2.38 18.00
CA MET A 1 1.12 -0.96 18.42
C MET A 1 1.69 -0.67 19.81
N GLN A 2 1.98 -1.67 20.65
CA GLN A 2 2.64 -1.45 21.95
C GLN A 2 4.06 -0.87 21.86
N ALA A 3 4.67 -0.83 20.68
CA ALA A 3 6.04 -0.34 20.46
C ALA A 3 6.16 1.19 20.35
N PHE A 4 5.05 1.94 20.23
CA PHE A 4 5.07 3.39 20.06
C PHE A 4 4.33 4.12 21.18
N ARG A 5 4.97 5.15 21.76
CA ARG A 5 4.30 6.12 22.65
C ARG A 5 3.61 7.15 21.78
N THR A 6 2.32 6.94 21.55
CA THR A 6 1.50 7.80 20.70
C THR A 6 0.90 8.97 21.49
N GLY A 7 0.68 10.08 20.79
CA GLY A 7 -0.14 11.18 21.26
C GLY A 7 0.41 12.57 20.95
N ARG A 8 -0.41 13.57 21.27
CA ARG A 8 -0.14 14.97 20.94
C ARG A 8 1.01 15.50 21.78
N ASN A 9 2.01 16.12 21.15
CA ASN A 9 3.04 16.83 21.90
C ASN A 9 2.63 18.29 22.12
N SER A 10 2.45 18.71 23.38
CA SER A 10 2.39 20.12 23.76
C SER A 10 3.80 20.66 24.02
N ILE A 11 3.97 21.99 24.03
CA ILE A 11 5.29 22.64 24.27
C ILE A 11 5.92 22.13 25.56
N LEU A 12 5.13 22.01 26.63
CA LEU A 12 5.59 21.50 27.92
C LEU A 12 5.87 19.99 27.89
N SER A 13 5.07 19.20 27.18
CA SER A 13 5.33 17.75 27.12
C SER A 13 6.61 17.41 26.33
N ARG A 14 6.99 18.21 25.32
CA ARG A 14 8.27 18.05 24.60
C ARG A 14 9.48 18.28 25.51
N LEU A 15 9.40 19.25 26.41
CA LEU A 15 10.48 19.61 27.34
C LEU A 15 10.64 18.60 28.49
N PHE A 16 9.55 18.00 28.97
CA PHE A 16 9.56 17.20 30.21
C PHE A 16 9.22 15.70 30.05
N LEU A 17 8.51 15.28 29.00
CA LEU A 17 8.00 13.90 28.86
C LEU A 17 8.52 13.12 27.64
N GLY A 18 9.37 13.75 26.81
CA GLY A 18 9.95 13.19 25.58
C GLY A 18 9.02 13.26 24.36
N ASN A 19 9.52 12.85 23.20
CA ASN A 19 8.78 12.89 21.94
C ASN A 19 7.76 11.74 21.85
N ARG A 20 6.53 12.06 21.48
CA ARG A 20 5.48 11.09 21.10
C ARG A 20 5.27 11.08 19.59
N VAL A 21 4.80 9.95 19.07
CA VAL A 21 4.41 9.80 17.67
C VAL A 21 3.08 10.52 17.46
N GLU A 22 3.11 11.58 16.65
CA GLU A 22 1.93 12.41 16.30
C GLU A 22 1.22 11.91 15.04
N LYS A 23 1.92 11.21 14.14
CA LYS A 23 1.39 10.74 12.85
C LYS A 23 1.81 9.31 12.55
N ILE A 24 0.87 8.50 12.06
CA ILE A 24 1.10 7.10 11.69
C ILE A 24 0.49 6.86 10.31
N LEU A 25 1.30 6.42 9.35
CA LEU A 25 0.85 6.01 8.03
C LEU A 25 0.88 4.49 7.92
N PHE A 26 -0.27 3.87 7.65
CA PHE A 26 -0.35 2.46 7.28
C PHE A 26 -0.26 2.34 5.76
N ALA A 27 0.83 1.76 5.27
CA ALA A 27 1.11 1.68 3.84
C ALA A 27 0.93 0.26 3.30
N ALA A 28 0.05 0.10 2.31
CA ALA A 28 0.01 -1.11 1.48
C ALA A 28 1.04 -0.96 0.36
N THR A 29 2.16 -1.68 0.45
CA THR A 29 3.29 -1.53 -0.48
C THR A 29 3.12 -2.33 -1.77
N LYS A 30 3.90 -1.98 -2.80
CA LYS A 30 3.88 -2.60 -4.14
C LYS A 30 2.56 -2.41 -4.88
N ALA A 31 1.96 -1.23 -4.73
CA ALA A 31 0.73 -0.86 -5.43
C ALA A 31 0.87 -0.92 -6.96
N ASP A 32 2.09 -0.88 -7.50
CA ASP A 32 2.38 -1.07 -8.92
C ASP A 32 2.12 -2.51 -9.40
N HIS A 33 2.00 -3.49 -8.50
CA HIS A 33 1.65 -4.86 -8.89
C HIS A 33 0.15 -5.06 -9.20
N ILE A 34 -0.66 -4.00 -9.05
CA ILE A 34 -2.07 -3.99 -9.39
C ILE A 34 -2.41 -2.79 -10.29
N PRO A 35 -3.41 -2.90 -11.18
CA PRO A 35 -3.90 -1.75 -11.94
C PRO A 35 -4.36 -0.61 -11.04
N GLN A 36 -4.17 0.64 -11.48
CA GLN A 36 -4.60 1.85 -10.77
C GLN A 36 -6.10 1.83 -10.45
N SER A 37 -6.92 1.22 -11.30
CA SER A 37 -8.36 1.02 -11.08
C SER A 37 -8.69 0.26 -9.78
N GLN A 38 -7.73 -0.48 -9.22
CA GLN A 38 -7.87 -1.24 -7.98
C GLN A 38 -7.17 -0.63 -6.75
N HIS A 39 -6.49 0.52 -6.90
CA HIS A 39 -5.74 1.14 -5.79
C HIS A 39 -6.64 1.61 -4.65
N SER A 40 -7.87 2.02 -4.94
CA SER A 40 -8.85 2.36 -3.90
C SER A 40 -9.23 1.14 -3.07
N GLN A 41 -9.48 -0.01 -3.71
CA GLN A 41 -9.80 -1.26 -3.04
C GLN A 41 -8.63 -1.73 -2.17
N MET A 42 -7.39 -1.64 -2.66
CA MET A 42 -6.19 -1.95 -1.88
C MET A 42 -6.05 -1.03 -0.65
N THR A 43 -6.36 0.26 -0.81
CA THR A 43 -6.36 1.24 0.29
C THR A 43 -7.45 0.92 1.32
N SER A 44 -8.66 0.61 0.86
CA SER A 44 -9.77 0.19 1.73
C SER A 44 -9.47 -1.11 2.48
N LEU A 45 -8.78 -2.05 1.83
CA LEU A 45 -8.40 -3.32 2.44
C LEU A 45 -7.41 -3.11 3.59
N ILE A 46 -6.32 -2.35 3.37
CA ILE A 46 -5.38 -2.07 4.45
C ILE A 46 -6.04 -1.26 5.58
N GLN A 47 -6.93 -0.32 5.24
CA GLN A 47 -7.68 0.47 6.22
C GLN A 47 -8.53 -0.44 7.12
N ALA A 48 -9.18 -1.45 6.53
CA ALA A 48 -9.98 -2.41 7.28
C ALA A 48 -9.11 -3.33 8.15
N PHE A 49 -7.96 -3.80 7.64
CA PHE A 49 -7.01 -4.59 8.44
C PHE A 49 -6.44 -3.86 9.65
N VAL A 50 -6.22 -2.54 9.53
CA VAL A 50 -5.60 -1.72 10.58
C VAL A 50 -6.61 -0.87 11.35
N ASP A 51 -7.90 -1.16 11.24
CA ASP A 51 -8.98 -0.36 11.82
C ASP A 51 -8.90 -0.27 13.36
N ASP A 52 -8.68 -1.40 14.04
CA ASP A 52 -8.51 -1.39 15.51
C ASP A 52 -7.26 -0.62 15.94
N ALA A 53 -6.16 -0.78 15.22
CA ALA A 53 -4.96 0.00 15.45
C ALA A 53 -5.27 1.49 15.26
N THR A 54 -5.89 1.87 14.15
CA THR A 54 -6.30 3.22 13.82
C THR A 54 -7.10 3.87 14.95
N ARG A 55 -8.13 3.18 15.47
CA ARG A 55 -8.91 3.67 16.61
C ARG A 55 -8.06 3.93 17.86
N ARG A 56 -7.16 3.01 18.21
CA ARG A 56 -6.28 3.17 19.39
C ARG A 56 -5.30 4.34 19.23
N ALA A 57 -4.72 4.51 18.05
CA ALA A 57 -3.83 5.64 17.74
C ALA A 57 -4.58 6.97 17.80
N ASN A 58 -5.73 7.07 17.16
CA ASN A 58 -6.58 8.26 17.19
C ASN A 58 -7.02 8.61 18.62
N PHE A 59 -7.43 7.60 19.41
CA PHE A 59 -7.80 7.79 20.82
C PHE A 59 -6.64 8.36 21.65
N SER A 60 -5.39 7.94 21.36
CA SER A 60 -4.21 8.48 22.01
C SER A 60 -3.78 9.87 21.51
N GLY A 61 -4.41 10.38 20.45
CA GLY A 61 -4.14 11.70 19.86
C GLY A 61 -3.08 11.70 18.76
N ALA A 62 -2.79 10.55 18.15
CA ALA A 62 -2.00 10.47 16.92
C ALA A 62 -2.94 10.49 15.71
N GLU A 63 -2.59 11.24 14.67
CA GLU A 63 -3.27 11.23 13.39
C GLU A 63 -2.87 9.98 12.59
N THR A 64 -3.83 9.37 11.90
CA THR A 64 -3.60 8.18 11.11
C THR A 64 -4.07 8.35 9.68
N ALA A 65 -3.33 7.79 8.73
CA ALA A 65 -3.77 7.63 7.35
C ALA A 65 -3.43 6.23 6.84
N SER A 66 -4.10 5.81 5.77
CA SER A 66 -3.77 4.59 5.03
C SER A 66 -3.62 4.89 3.55
N LEU A 67 -2.56 4.36 2.92
CA LEU A 67 -2.28 4.57 1.50
C LEU A 67 -1.77 3.30 0.83
N ALA A 68 -2.22 3.01 -0.39
CA ALA A 68 -1.50 2.14 -1.30
C ALA A 68 -0.33 2.90 -1.95
N ILE A 69 0.90 2.38 -1.83
CA ILE A 69 2.12 3.03 -2.33
C ILE A 69 3.02 2.05 -3.08
N ALA A 70 3.89 2.58 -3.92
CA ALA A 70 5.04 1.86 -4.47
C ALA A 70 6.27 2.77 -4.36
N SER A 71 7.27 2.34 -3.60
CA SER A 71 8.50 3.11 -3.43
C SER A 71 9.36 3.12 -4.69
N LEU A 72 9.32 2.01 -5.44
CA LEU A 72 9.89 1.87 -6.76
C LEU A 72 8.86 1.17 -7.65
N ARG A 73 8.48 1.83 -8.72
CA ARG A 73 7.55 1.30 -9.72
C ARG A 73 8.31 0.40 -10.68
N SER A 74 7.98 -0.89 -10.67
CA SER A 74 8.60 -1.92 -11.52
C SER A 74 7.70 -2.36 -12.67
N THR A 75 6.49 -1.81 -12.75
CA THR A 75 5.49 -2.17 -13.76
C THR A 75 4.91 -0.94 -14.47
N THR A 76 4.33 -1.17 -15.64
CA THR A 76 3.51 -0.21 -16.39
C THR A 76 2.12 -0.78 -16.63
N GLU A 77 1.10 0.07 -16.75
CA GLU A 77 -0.24 -0.41 -17.07
C GLU A 77 -0.40 -0.71 -18.56
N THR A 78 -1.21 -1.72 -18.87
CA THR A 78 -1.58 -2.07 -20.23
C THR A 78 -3.01 -2.58 -20.24
N ARG A 79 -3.79 -2.20 -21.26
CA ARG A 79 -5.10 -2.82 -21.52
C ARG A 79 -4.96 -3.85 -22.60
N GLN A 80 -5.62 -4.99 -22.41
CA GLN A 80 -5.68 -6.06 -23.39
C GLN A 80 -7.06 -6.67 -23.42
N SER A 81 -7.48 -7.09 -24.61
CA SER A 81 -8.70 -7.88 -24.79
C SER A 81 -8.44 -9.31 -24.31
N HIS A 82 -9.24 -9.76 -23.35
CA HIS A 82 -9.23 -11.13 -22.84
C HIS A 82 -10.66 -11.64 -22.78
N ALA A 83 -10.92 -12.79 -23.41
CA ALA A 83 -12.28 -13.36 -23.52
C ALA A 83 -13.35 -12.36 -24.02
N GLY A 84 -12.97 -11.47 -24.94
CA GLY A 84 -13.87 -10.45 -25.52
C GLY A 84 -14.16 -9.26 -24.60
N LYS A 85 -13.48 -9.14 -23.45
CA LYS A 85 -13.56 -7.98 -22.56
C LYS A 85 -12.22 -7.27 -22.50
N GLU A 86 -12.24 -5.95 -22.52
CA GLU A 86 -11.06 -5.14 -22.21
C GLU A 86 -10.80 -5.22 -20.71
N MET A 87 -9.59 -5.65 -20.33
CA MET A 87 -9.17 -5.73 -18.93
C MET A 87 -7.86 -4.96 -18.73
N ASP A 88 -7.68 -4.40 -17.53
CA ASP A 88 -6.43 -3.75 -17.14
C ASP A 88 -5.45 -4.80 -16.60
N PHE A 89 -4.24 -4.79 -17.13
CA PHE A 89 -3.10 -5.61 -16.72
C PHE A 89 -1.96 -4.71 -16.25
N VAL A 90 -1.06 -5.29 -15.47
CA VAL A 90 0.26 -4.71 -15.21
C VAL A 90 1.31 -5.45 -16.02
N ARG A 91 2.26 -4.73 -16.58
CA ARG A 91 3.36 -5.29 -17.38
C ARG A 91 4.68 -4.99 -16.70
N GLY A 92 5.56 -5.97 -16.60
CA GLY A 92 6.90 -5.80 -16.05
C GLY A 92 7.83 -6.91 -16.50
N THR A 93 9.08 -6.82 -16.06
CA THR A 93 10.04 -7.93 -16.24
C THR A 93 9.80 -8.94 -15.12
N ASP A 94 9.50 -10.19 -15.44
CA ASP A 94 9.43 -11.24 -14.45
C ASP A 94 10.80 -11.47 -13.80
N LEU A 95 10.81 -11.68 -12.49
CA LEU A 95 12.05 -11.78 -11.71
C LEU A 95 12.84 -13.05 -12.03
N ASP A 96 12.12 -14.16 -12.29
CA ASP A 96 12.72 -15.48 -12.44
C ASP A 96 13.13 -15.71 -13.90
N SER A 97 12.22 -15.53 -14.85
CA SER A 97 12.49 -15.71 -16.30
C SER A 97 13.26 -14.56 -16.95
N ARG A 98 13.19 -13.35 -16.37
CA ARG A 98 13.70 -12.10 -16.96
C ARG A 98 13.00 -11.67 -18.26
N GLU A 99 11.85 -12.26 -18.56
CA GLU A 99 11.03 -11.91 -19.71
C GLU A 99 10.02 -10.80 -19.38
N GLN A 100 9.55 -10.10 -20.41
CA GLN A 100 8.48 -9.12 -20.28
C GLN A 100 7.13 -9.84 -20.27
N ILE A 101 6.36 -9.68 -19.19
CA ILE A 101 5.08 -10.35 -19.00
C ILE A 101 4.00 -9.32 -18.67
N ALA A 102 2.81 -9.49 -19.27
CA ALA A 102 1.58 -8.85 -18.84
C ALA A 102 0.84 -9.79 -17.88
N PHE A 103 0.48 -9.27 -16.71
CA PHE A 103 -0.08 -10.03 -15.61
C PHE A 103 -1.40 -9.41 -15.15
N TYR A 104 -2.41 -10.26 -14.99
CA TYR A 104 -3.67 -9.90 -14.36
C TYR A 104 -3.67 -10.47 -12.94
N PRO A 105 -3.63 -9.62 -11.90
CA PRO A 105 -3.55 -10.09 -10.52
C PRO A 105 -4.86 -10.65 -9.99
N GLY A 106 -5.97 -10.55 -10.73
CA GLY A 106 -7.32 -10.75 -10.21
C GLY A 106 -7.99 -9.43 -9.83
N GLN A 107 -9.18 -9.52 -9.25
CA GLN A 107 -9.95 -8.37 -8.79
C GLN A 107 -10.04 -8.34 -7.27
N LEU A 108 -9.66 -7.23 -6.66
CA LEU A 108 -9.92 -6.95 -5.25
C LEU A 108 -11.42 -6.67 -5.07
N PRO A 109 -12.03 -7.16 -3.98
CA PRO A 109 -13.43 -6.92 -3.71
C PRO A 109 -13.68 -5.45 -3.37
N ASP A 110 -14.84 -4.95 -3.75
CA ASP A 110 -15.26 -3.59 -3.44
C ASP A 110 -15.48 -3.39 -1.93
N ASN A 111 -15.94 -4.45 -1.24
CA ASN A 111 -16.10 -4.45 0.21
C ASN A 111 -14.96 -5.25 0.87
N PRO A 112 -14.05 -4.62 1.63
CA PRO A 112 -12.95 -5.33 2.27
C PRO A 112 -13.42 -6.32 3.36
N GLN A 113 -14.63 -6.14 3.91
CA GLN A 113 -15.16 -7.03 4.95
C GLN A 113 -15.39 -8.46 4.44
N SER A 114 -15.57 -8.66 3.13
CA SER A 114 -15.69 -10.03 2.58
C SER A 114 -14.40 -10.83 2.76
N ILE A 115 -13.24 -10.18 2.68
CA ILE A 115 -11.94 -10.82 2.94
C ILE A 115 -11.74 -11.05 4.44
N LEU A 116 -12.11 -10.06 5.26
CA LEU A 116 -11.90 -10.14 6.71
C LEU A 116 -12.73 -11.23 7.39
N SER A 117 -13.98 -11.40 6.98
CA SER A 117 -14.87 -12.41 7.55
C SER A 117 -14.44 -13.84 7.23
N GLU A 118 -13.85 -14.06 6.04
CA GLU A 118 -13.26 -15.36 5.65
C GLU A 118 -11.97 -15.67 6.43
N ALA A 119 -11.16 -14.64 6.70
CA ALA A 119 -9.92 -14.77 7.47
C ALA A 119 -10.19 -15.14 8.94
N ASP A 120 -11.26 -14.61 9.54
CA ASP A 120 -11.66 -14.93 10.91
C ASP A 120 -12.21 -16.37 11.06
N GLN A 121 -12.78 -16.93 10.00
CA GLN A 121 -13.40 -18.27 10.02
C GLN A 121 -12.44 -19.41 9.67
N SER A 122 -11.21 -19.11 9.22
CA SER A 122 -10.22 -20.11 8.84
C SER A 122 -8.80 -19.73 9.28
N ILE A 123 -8.36 -20.25 10.43
CA ILE A 123 -6.93 -20.34 10.76
C ILE A 123 -6.33 -21.41 9.83
N GLY A 124 -6.13 -21.09 8.54
CA GLY A 124 -5.38 -21.96 7.63
C GLY A 124 -5.67 -21.91 6.13
N ALA A 125 -6.74 -21.27 5.64
CA ALA A 125 -7.03 -21.31 4.19
C ALA A 125 -7.73 -20.05 3.69
N TRP A 126 -6.94 -18.99 3.50
CA TRP A 126 -7.38 -17.80 2.76
C TRP A 126 -7.60 -18.19 1.29
N SER A 127 -8.82 -18.05 0.77
CA SER A 127 -9.10 -18.30 -0.64
C SER A 127 -9.05 -17.00 -1.45
N LEU A 128 -7.85 -16.48 -1.65
CA LEU A 128 -7.55 -15.64 -2.82
C LEU A 128 -7.55 -16.50 -4.10
N SER A 129 -8.50 -17.43 -4.27
CA SER A 129 -8.45 -18.44 -5.35
C SER A 129 -8.35 -17.83 -6.74
N GLU A 130 -8.70 -16.55 -6.87
CA GLU A 130 -8.62 -15.78 -8.11
C GLU A 130 -7.60 -14.62 -8.07
N PHE A 131 -7.01 -14.31 -6.90
CA PHE A 131 -6.00 -13.26 -6.79
C PHE A 131 -4.60 -13.86 -6.69
N SER A 132 -3.75 -13.53 -7.66
CA SER A 132 -2.41 -14.06 -7.78
C SER A 132 -1.37 -12.96 -7.64
N THR A 133 -0.16 -13.34 -7.22
CA THR A 133 0.95 -12.40 -7.12
C THR A 133 2.06 -12.80 -8.08
N MET A 134 2.62 -11.81 -8.76
CA MET A 134 3.82 -11.96 -9.59
C MET A 134 4.97 -11.17 -8.97
N ARG A 135 6.19 -11.68 -9.12
CA ARG A 135 7.42 -11.02 -8.67
C ARG A 135 8.06 -10.34 -9.87
N PHE A 136 7.93 -9.03 -9.97
CA PHE A 136 8.61 -8.25 -10.99
C PHE A 136 10.04 -7.91 -10.56
N ALA A 137 10.99 -7.99 -11.50
CA ALA A 137 12.30 -7.42 -11.35
C ALA A 137 12.23 -5.88 -11.39
N PRO A 138 13.10 -5.18 -10.63
CA PRO A 138 13.25 -3.73 -10.75
C PRO A 138 13.58 -3.31 -12.20
N PRO A 139 13.18 -2.10 -12.62
CA PRO A 139 13.53 -1.60 -13.93
C PRO A 139 15.06 -1.42 -14.03
N LYS A 140 15.63 -1.76 -15.20
CA LYS A 140 17.09 -1.69 -15.41
C LYS A 140 17.67 -0.30 -15.17
N ASP A 141 16.88 0.72 -15.49
CA ASP A 141 17.28 2.14 -15.38
C ASP A 141 16.76 2.80 -14.09
N ALA A 142 16.32 2.02 -13.09
CA ALA A 142 15.76 2.54 -11.85
C ALA A 142 16.65 3.58 -11.15
N LEU A 143 17.96 3.43 -11.23
CA LEU A 143 18.95 4.27 -10.53
C LEU A 143 19.76 5.15 -11.49
N ARG A 144 19.18 5.52 -12.63
CA ARG A 144 19.88 6.36 -13.60
C ARG A 144 20.17 7.74 -12.98
N SER A 145 21.45 8.10 -12.97
CA SER A 145 21.91 9.37 -12.40
C SER A 145 21.23 10.56 -13.07
N GLY A 146 20.67 11.47 -12.25
CA GLY A 146 19.98 12.68 -12.72
C GLY A 146 18.48 12.49 -12.98
N GLU A 147 17.96 11.25 -12.94
CA GLU A 147 16.53 10.96 -13.04
C GLU A 147 16.00 10.42 -11.70
N GLY A 148 14.80 10.85 -11.31
CA GLY A 148 14.14 10.34 -10.09
C GLY A 148 13.55 8.96 -10.32
N MET A 149 13.57 8.11 -9.27
CA MET A 149 12.87 6.82 -9.30
C MET A 149 11.36 7.01 -9.49
N ALA A 150 10.78 6.31 -10.46
CA ALA A 150 9.34 6.25 -10.61
C ALA A 150 8.71 5.61 -9.37
N HIS A 151 7.67 6.24 -8.82
CA HIS A 151 7.00 5.80 -7.60
C HIS A 151 5.48 6.00 -7.71
N ILE A 152 4.75 5.47 -6.73
CA ILE A 152 3.30 5.68 -6.57
C ILE A 152 3.06 6.23 -5.17
N ARG A 153 2.49 7.44 -5.10
CA ARG A 153 2.02 8.11 -3.87
C ARG A 153 3.06 8.34 -2.76
N LEU A 154 4.37 8.27 -3.05
CA LEU A 154 5.39 8.67 -2.08
C LEU A 154 5.32 10.17 -1.74
N ASP A 155 4.89 10.99 -2.68
CA ASP A 155 4.57 12.41 -2.50
C ASP A 155 3.47 12.61 -1.46
N GLN A 156 2.37 11.85 -1.55
CA GLN A 156 1.29 11.90 -0.57
C GLN A 156 1.73 11.37 0.80
N ALA A 157 2.53 10.30 0.82
CA ALA A 157 3.10 9.77 2.06
C ALA A 157 4.02 10.81 2.74
N ALA A 158 4.89 11.47 1.97
CA ALA A 158 5.78 12.52 2.46
C ALA A 158 4.98 13.72 2.96
N GLN A 159 3.96 14.15 2.22
CA GLN A 159 3.09 15.25 2.63
C GLN A 159 2.38 14.95 3.96
N PHE A 160 1.83 13.75 4.11
CA PHE A 160 1.19 13.35 5.37
C PHE A 160 2.20 13.33 6.52
N LEU A 161 3.34 12.65 6.35
CA LEU A 161 4.30 12.41 7.43
C LEU A 161 5.11 13.65 7.82
N LEU A 162 5.42 14.52 6.86
CA LEU A 162 6.41 15.59 7.02
C LEU A 162 5.90 16.98 6.62
N GLY A 163 4.78 17.08 5.90
CA GLY A 163 4.35 18.32 5.26
C GLY A 163 3.92 19.45 6.20
N ASP A 164 3.72 19.18 7.50
CA ASP A 164 3.50 20.20 8.54
C ASP A 164 4.80 20.81 9.09
N ARG A 165 5.96 20.29 8.68
CA ARG A 165 7.29 20.66 9.18
C ARG A 165 8.21 21.25 8.11
N LEU A 166 7.74 21.37 6.89
CA LEU A 166 8.42 22.00 5.75
C LEU A 166 7.83 23.40 5.54
#